data_AF-A0A917NXR8-F1
#
_entry.id   AF-A0A917NXR8-F1
#
_cell.length_a   1.000
_cell.length_b   1.000
_cell.length_c   1.000
_cell.angle_alpha   90.00
_cell.angle_beta   90.00
_cell.angle_gamma   90.00
#
_symmetry.space_group_name_H-M   'P 1'
#
loop_
_entity.id
_entity.type
_entity.pdbx_description
1 polymer ?
#
loop_
_entity_poly.entity_id
_entity_poly.type
_entity_poly.pdbx_seq_one_letter_code
_entity_poly.pdbx_strand_id
1 'polypeptide(L)'
;MRGTLAIAEVLMPDTPDDAEDPLAAIFAATEAARPTVTAAGGSQDRALAKVEAMIALMQAAITNHPRFVALEAAWRSLHRLVEAPDDAPVVVKLMPLTKREVARDLRAVQDPADSELAAQLWDEGLGAGEPFGLLLMDAEFDAGPEDVLALRGLAAAGAGAFVPVVAHIAPMLLDLDGWPELPARRDPSRLFEGPRHVAWRALRDSEEARFLCLAGPRVLARGGQGAPRWTGGGWVLAARAVAAFHRDGWAAGIEGREHGTEPGLPPAGSIPTEADPADGQEIALATAGLTLLVPRGPDRAAVLLAPSLHKAPRFHAPAATADAALAVRLPWVLGTGRILQALALRGAHELHRGHGAAAAARALNTWLQGLCGEDGPLAEGTAELPEAKGHPGVHLLAAKLRVRLPQGTASATHRVMLNLP
;
A
#
# COMPACT_ATOMS: atom_id res chain seq x y z
N MET A 1 -2.13 -17.14 13.89
CA MET A 1 -1.24 -15.98 13.68
C MET A 1 -2.07 -14.74 13.92
N ARG A 2 -1.58 -13.73 14.65
CA ARG A 2 -2.17 -12.39 14.61
C ARG A 2 -1.73 -11.69 13.31
N GLY A 3 -2.44 -10.68 12.82
CA GLY A 3 -2.12 -10.01 11.55
C GLY A 3 -1.92 -8.53 11.77
N THR A 4 -0.69 -8.08 12.04
CA THR A 4 -0.45 -6.65 12.26
C THR A 4 -0.36 -5.91 10.92
N LEU A 5 -1.12 -4.84 10.75
CA LEU A 5 -1.04 -3.90 9.64
C LEU A 5 -0.35 -2.62 10.13
N ALA A 6 0.80 -2.26 9.56
CA ALA A 6 1.34 -0.92 9.77
C ALA A 6 0.73 0.04 8.74
N ILE A 7 0.29 1.19 9.21
CA ILE A 7 -0.10 2.31 8.35
C ILE A 7 0.90 3.42 8.65
N ALA A 8 1.78 3.71 7.69
CA ALA A 8 2.50 4.97 7.69
C ALA A 8 1.51 6.05 7.30
N GLU A 9 0.86 6.61 8.31
CA GLU A 9 0.00 7.75 8.13
C GLU A 9 0.88 8.98 7.92
N VAL A 10 0.71 9.59 6.76
CA VAL A 10 1.22 10.91 6.47
C VAL A 10 0.46 11.88 7.38
N LEU A 11 0.98 12.08 8.59
CA LEU A 11 0.36 12.93 9.63
C LEU A 11 0.15 14.37 9.15
N MET A 12 0.80 14.75 8.05
CA MET A 12 0.60 16.00 7.32
C MET A 12 0.89 15.75 5.84
N PRO A 13 -0.03 16.02 4.88
CA PRO A 13 0.32 15.93 3.46
C PRO A 13 1.62 16.71 3.20
N ASP A 14 2.41 16.28 2.20
CA ASP A 14 3.56 17.03 1.67
C ASP A 14 3.08 18.36 1.04
N THR A 15 2.46 19.23 1.83
CA THR A 15 2.33 20.63 1.49
C THR A 15 3.73 21.24 1.55
N PRO A 16 4.10 22.08 0.58
CA PRO A 16 5.32 22.88 0.71
C PRO A 16 5.26 23.62 2.05
N ASP A 17 6.31 23.52 2.86
CA ASP A 17 6.51 24.38 4.04
C ASP A 17 6.50 25.88 3.66
N ASP A 18 6.68 26.16 2.36
CA ASP A 18 6.71 27.47 1.75
C ASP A 18 5.32 28.03 1.37
N ALA A 19 4.24 27.28 1.61
CA ALA A 19 2.90 27.71 1.26
C ALA A 19 2.28 28.54 2.41
N GLU A 20 2.13 29.84 2.16
CA GLU A 20 1.16 30.80 2.73
C GLU A 20 0.49 30.38 4.06
N ASP A 21 0.64 31.20 5.12
CA ASP A 21 0.00 30.97 6.43
C ASP A 21 -1.46 30.47 6.25
N PRO A 22 -1.77 29.21 6.65
CA PRO A 22 -3.08 28.60 6.40
C PRO A 22 -4.23 29.45 6.97
N LEU A 23 -3.97 30.14 8.08
CA LEU A 23 -4.93 31.05 8.67
C LEU A 23 -5.13 32.28 7.78
N ALA A 24 -4.05 32.85 7.26
CA ALA A 24 -4.13 33.94 6.29
C ALA A 24 -4.90 33.53 5.02
N ALA A 25 -4.66 32.33 4.48
CA ALA A 25 -5.40 31.81 3.33
C ALA A 25 -6.91 31.64 3.63
N ILE A 26 -7.25 31.12 4.82
CA ILE A 26 -8.65 31.00 5.29
C ILE A 26 -9.29 32.39 5.44
N PHE A 27 -8.59 33.36 6.05
CA PHE A 27 -9.10 34.72 6.20
C PHE A 27 -9.30 35.41 4.85
N ALA A 28 -8.35 35.26 3.92
CA ALA A 28 -8.44 35.82 2.58
C ALA A 28 -9.64 35.24 1.81
N ALA A 29 -9.80 33.92 1.81
CA ALA A 29 -10.97 33.25 1.22
C ALA A 29 -12.28 33.69 1.88
N THR A 30 -12.25 33.91 3.20
CA THR A 30 -13.42 34.33 3.97
C THR A 30 -13.87 35.76 3.62
N GLU A 31 -12.92 36.68 3.53
CA GLU A 31 -13.19 38.06 3.14
C GLU A 31 -13.63 38.18 1.67
N ALA A 32 -13.01 37.41 0.77
CA ALA A 32 -13.35 37.43 -0.66
C ALA A 32 -14.79 36.99 -0.94
N ALA A 33 -15.32 36.06 -0.15
CA ALA A 33 -16.68 35.53 -0.32
C ALA A 33 -17.72 36.20 0.61
N ARG A 34 -17.35 37.28 1.31
CA ARG A 34 -18.22 37.95 2.30
C ARG A 34 -19.61 38.27 1.68
N PRO A 35 -20.71 37.75 2.26
CA PRO A 35 -22.03 37.87 1.66
C PRO A 35 -22.63 39.25 1.95
N THR A 36 -23.32 39.80 0.95
CA THR A 36 -24.23 40.93 1.14
C THR A 36 -25.55 40.40 1.71
N VAL A 37 -25.66 40.33 3.04
CA VAL A 37 -26.85 39.77 3.68
C VAL A 37 -27.99 40.80 3.68
N THR A 38 -29.00 40.56 2.84
CA THR A 38 -30.29 41.26 2.88
C THR A 38 -31.33 40.35 3.54
N ALA A 39 -31.51 40.49 4.85
CA ALA A 39 -32.55 39.77 5.58
C ALA A 39 -33.82 40.64 5.74
N ALA A 40 -34.99 40.06 5.49
CA ALA A 40 -36.29 40.66 5.82
C ALA A 40 -36.58 40.43 7.30
N GLY A 41 -36.84 41.49 8.07
CA GLY A 41 -37.07 41.40 9.51
C GLY A 41 -36.56 42.60 10.31
N GLY A 42 -36.61 42.47 11.65
CA GLY A 42 -36.11 43.48 12.59
C GLY A 42 -34.60 43.69 12.47
N SER A 43 -34.05 44.65 13.22
CA SER A 43 -32.59 44.89 13.25
C SER A 43 -31.82 43.70 13.83
N GLN A 44 -32.41 42.99 14.79
CA GLN A 44 -31.83 41.79 15.41
C GLN A 44 -31.77 40.61 14.45
N ASP A 45 -32.86 40.33 13.72
CA ASP A 45 -32.89 39.24 12.72
C ASP A 45 -31.86 39.45 11.62
N ARG A 46 -31.69 40.70 11.17
CA ARG A 46 -30.65 41.08 10.19
C ARG A 46 -29.24 40.89 10.74
N ALA A 47 -29.00 41.22 12.00
CA ALA A 47 -27.70 41.04 12.63
C ALA A 47 -27.37 39.55 12.82
N LEU A 48 -28.34 38.74 13.27
CA LEU A 48 -28.20 37.29 13.42
C LEU A 48 -27.90 36.63 12.08
N ALA A 49 -28.69 36.93 11.05
CA ALA A 49 -28.47 36.38 9.70
C ALA A 49 -27.07 36.71 9.16
N LYS A 50 -26.54 37.89 9.48
CA LYS A 50 -25.18 38.27 9.09
C LYS A 50 -24.12 37.46 9.83
N VAL A 51 -24.31 37.20 11.13
CA VAL A 51 -23.40 36.37 11.92
C VAL A 51 -23.43 34.92 11.43
N GLU A 52 -24.61 34.35 11.22
CA GLU A 52 -24.78 32.97 10.71
C GLU A 52 -24.11 32.79 9.34
N ALA A 53 -24.33 33.75 8.43
CA ALA A 53 -23.69 33.74 7.12
C ALA A 53 -22.16 33.79 7.23
N MET A 54 -21.61 34.50 8.21
CA MET A 54 -20.17 34.57 8.42
C MET A 54 -19.57 33.34 9.09
N ILE A 55 -20.29 32.73 10.02
CA ILE A 55 -19.92 31.44 10.59
C ILE A 55 -19.91 30.37 9.50
N ALA A 56 -20.96 30.27 8.69
CA ALA A 56 -21.07 29.29 7.62
C ALA A 56 -19.92 29.44 6.60
N LEU A 57 -19.54 30.67 6.30
CA LEU A 57 -18.49 30.96 5.35
C LEU A 57 -17.09 30.61 5.89
N MET A 58 -16.82 30.95 7.16
CA MET A 58 -15.58 30.56 7.82
C MET A 58 -15.48 29.04 7.98
N GLN A 59 -16.58 28.36 8.33
CA GLN A 59 -16.65 26.90 8.37
C GLN A 59 -16.38 26.29 6.99
N ALA A 60 -16.95 26.84 5.93
CA ALA A 60 -16.68 26.40 4.57
C ALA A 60 -15.21 26.62 4.17
N ALA A 61 -14.61 27.75 4.53
CA ALA A 61 -13.20 28.02 4.25
C ALA A 61 -12.27 27.04 4.98
N ILE A 62 -12.53 26.78 6.27
CA ILE A 62 -11.75 25.81 7.06
C ILE A 62 -11.91 24.40 6.51
N THR A 63 -13.16 23.96 6.31
CA THR A 63 -13.44 22.58 5.88
C THR A 63 -13.01 22.31 4.44
N ASN A 64 -12.97 23.31 3.56
CA ASN A 64 -12.51 23.13 2.18
C ASN A 64 -11.02 23.46 1.98
N HIS A 65 -10.31 23.85 3.05
CA HIS A 65 -8.88 24.08 2.98
C HIS A 65 -8.15 22.77 2.60
N PRO A 66 -7.25 22.75 1.59
CA PRO A 66 -6.63 21.52 1.08
C PRO A 66 -6.01 20.62 2.16
N ARG A 67 -5.34 21.22 3.16
CA ARG A 67 -4.79 20.48 4.31
C ARG A 67 -5.86 19.76 5.14
N PHE A 68 -7.02 20.39 5.38
CA PHE A 68 -8.12 19.77 6.11
C PHE A 68 -8.80 18.69 5.26
N VAL A 69 -8.95 18.93 3.96
CA VAL A 69 -9.50 17.93 3.01
C VAL A 69 -8.67 16.65 3.02
N ALA A 70 -7.34 16.76 2.92
CA ALA A 70 -6.43 15.63 2.94
C ALA A 70 -6.46 14.88 4.28
N LEU A 71 -6.38 15.62 5.40
CA LEU A 71 -6.46 15.04 6.74
C LEU A 71 -7.78 14.31 6.97
N GLU A 72 -8.91 14.93 6.63
CA GLU A 72 -10.22 14.30 6.77
C GLU A 72 -10.35 13.06 5.88
N ALA A 73 -9.79 13.06 4.67
CA ALA A 73 -9.80 11.90 3.79
C ALA A 73 -9.03 10.72 4.38
N ALA A 74 -7.82 10.95 4.89
CA ALA A 74 -6.97 9.93 5.52
C ALA A 74 -7.66 9.32 6.75
N TRP A 75 -8.11 10.15 7.69
CA TRP A 75 -8.78 9.69 8.91
C TRP A 75 -10.10 8.95 8.64
N ARG A 76 -10.83 9.31 7.59
CA ARG A 76 -12.05 8.59 7.21
C ARG A 76 -11.74 7.21 6.63
N SER A 77 -10.70 7.10 5.83
CA SER A 77 -10.23 5.81 5.32
C SER A 77 -9.72 4.91 6.44
N LEU A 78 -8.96 5.48 7.37
CA LEU A 78 -8.52 4.79 8.58
C LEU A 78 -9.71 4.32 9.42
N HIS A 79 -10.68 5.21 9.68
CA HIS A 79 -11.90 4.87 10.41
C HIS A 79 -12.62 3.69 9.76
N ARG A 80 -12.83 3.75 8.45
CA ARG A 80 -13.46 2.67 7.69
C ARG A 80 -12.70 1.35 7.80
N LEU A 81 -11.36 1.40 7.80
CA LEU A 81 -10.51 0.23 7.91
C LEU A 81 -10.60 -0.43 9.29
N VAL A 82 -10.72 0.35 10.37
CA VAL A 82 -10.80 -0.16 11.76
C VAL A 82 -12.23 -0.44 12.23
N GLU A 83 -13.25 0.14 11.59
CA GLU A 83 -14.67 -0.09 11.88
C GLU A 83 -15.18 -1.44 11.35
N ALA A 84 -14.32 -2.24 10.71
CA ALA A 84 -14.67 -3.58 10.25
C ALA A 84 -15.18 -4.43 11.43
N PRO A 85 -16.35 -5.08 11.30
CA PRO A 85 -16.91 -5.89 12.37
C PRO A 85 -16.06 -7.15 12.53
N ASP A 86 -15.30 -7.26 13.63
CA ASP A 86 -14.93 -8.51 14.34
C ASP A 86 -13.77 -8.29 15.34
N ASP A 87 -13.72 -9.10 16.40
CA ASP A 87 -12.61 -9.22 17.38
C ASP A 87 -11.31 -9.82 16.77
N ALA A 88 -11.11 -9.71 15.46
CA ALA A 88 -9.99 -10.36 14.82
C ALA A 88 -8.67 -9.62 15.13
N PRO A 89 -7.52 -10.32 15.04
CA PRO A 89 -6.27 -9.83 15.57
C PRO A 89 -5.54 -8.91 14.58
N VAL A 90 -6.25 -7.92 14.02
CA VAL A 90 -5.64 -6.88 13.20
C VAL A 90 -5.23 -5.70 14.08
N VAL A 91 -3.93 -5.47 14.17
CA VAL A 91 -3.38 -4.32 14.90
C VAL A 91 -2.96 -3.28 13.88
N VAL A 92 -3.54 -2.08 13.98
CA VAL A 92 -3.14 -0.93 13.18
C VAL A 92 -2.19 -0.06 13.98
N LYS A 93 -0.97 0.17 13.44
CA LYS A 93 -0.03 1.15 14.00
C LYS A 93 0.09 2.34 13.07
N LEU A 94 0.12 3.54 13.65
CA LEU A 94 0.32 4.80 12.92
C LEU A 94 1.77 5.26 13.05
N MET A 95 2.40 5.60 11.94
CA MET A 95 3.77 6.09 11.90
C MET A 95 3.83 7.42 11.11
N PRO A 96 4.17 8.56 11.75
CA PRO A 96 4.38 9.82 11.05
C PRO A 96 5.55 9.70 10.09
N LEU A 97 5.29 9.87 8.80
CA LEU A 97 6.33 9.83 7.78
C LEU A 97 5.88 10.57 6.52
N THR A 98 6.75 11.41 5.96
CA THR A 98 6.52 12.11 4.68
C THR A 98 7.37 11.53 3.55
N LYS A 99 7.00 11.76 2.29
CA LYS A 99 7.83 11.27 1.15
C LYS A 99 9.20 11.94 1.15
N ARG A 100 9.25 13.21 1.54
CA ARG A 100 10.50 13.98 1.66
C ARG A 100 11.43 13.40 2.72
N GLU A 101 10.90 12.95 3.86
CA GLU A 101 11.70 12.29 4.90
C GLU A 101 12.25 10.95 4.42
N VAL A 102 11.43 10.11 3.75
CA VAL A 102 11.92 8.86 3.16
C VAL A 102 13.02 9.12 2.12
N ALA A 103 12.83 10.13 1.26
CA ALA A 103 13.86 10.50 0.29
C ALA A 103 15.13 11.06 0.97
N ARG A 104 15.00 11.79 2.08
CA ARG A 104 16.13 12.32 2.84
C ARG A 104 16.91 11.22 3.54
N ASP A 105 16.22 10.30 4.22
CA ASP A 105 16.78 9.13 4.88
C ASP A 105 17.60 8.30 3.86
N LEU A 106 17.01 7.99 2.70
CA LEU A 106 17.72 7.25 1.67
C LEU A 106 18.98 7.96 1.12
N ARG A 107 18.99 9.30 1.08
CA ARG A 107 20.20 10.06 0.67
C ARG A 107 21.33 9.99 1.69
N ALA A 108 21.00 9.72 2.96
CA ALA A 108 21.97 9.68 4.04
C ALA A 108 22.77 8.36 4.09
N VAL A 109 22.29 7.32 3.41
CA VAL A 109 22.87 5.98 3.42
C VAL A 109 23.44 5.56 2.07
N GLN A 110 24.39 4.62 2.07
CA GLN A 110 24.94 4.03 0.85
C GLN A 110 24.12 2.82 0.40
N ASP A 111 23.78 1.94 1.34
CA ASP A 111 22.88 0.82 1.12
C ASP A 111 21.46 1.22 1.58
N PRO A 112 20.44 1.14 0.71
CA PRO A 112 19.05 1.37 1.10
C PRO A 112 18.57 0.54 2.30
N ALA A 113 19.15 -0.64 2.53
CA ALA A 113 18.81 -1.50 3.66
C ALA A 113 19.27 -0.94 5.02
N ASP A 114 20.20 0.02 5.03
CA ASP A 114 20.71 0.68 6.23
C ASP A 114 19.91 1.93 6.63
N SER A 115 18.82 2.23 5.91
CA SER A 115 17.96 3.40 6.18
C SER A 115 17.26 3.33 7.54
N GLU A 116 16.94 4.49 8.12
CA GLU A 116 16.22 4.58 9.40
C GLU A 116 14.84 3.91 9.29
N LEU A 117 14.13 4.07 8.17
CA LEU A 117 12.86 3.38 7.93
C LEU A 117 13.03 1.84 7.92
N ALA A 118 14.09 1.33 7.29
CA ALA A 118 14.35 -0.11 7.27
C ALA A 118 14.64 -0.64 8.67
N ALA A 119 15.47 0.06 9.45
CA ALA A 119 15.74 -0.26 10.84
C ALA A 119 14.46 -0.26 11.68
N GLN A 120 13.59 0.75 11.53
CA GLN A 120 12.34 0.84 12.27
C GLN A 120 11.38 -0.33 11.96
N LEU A 121 11.19 -0.68 10.68
CA LEU A 121 10.35 -1.82 10.30
C LEU A 121 10.89 -3.15 10.84
N TRP A 122 12.22 -3.29 10.90
CA TRP A 122 12.86 -4.44 11.50
C TRP A 122 12.67 -4.47 13.02
N ASP A 123 13.13 -3.43 13.73
CA ASP A 123 13.19 -3.38 15.19
C ASP A 123 11.80 -3.46 15.84
N GLU A 124 10.83 -2.66 15.36
CA GLU A 124 9.46 -2.69 15.88
C GLU A 124 8.64 -3.89 15.39
N GLY A 125 9.15 -4.59 14.37
CA GLY A 125 8.53 -5.73 13.71
C GLY A 125 9.27 -7.02 14.00
N LEU A 126 9.99 -7.54 13.01
CA LEU A 126 10.60 -8.88 13.03
C LEU A 126 11.69 -9.05 14.11
N GLY A 127 12.37 -7.97 14.51
CA GLY A 127 13.49 -7.98 15.44
C GLY A 127 13.09 -8.10 16.92
N ALA A 128 12.03 -7.41 17.36
CA ALA A 128 11.62 -7.42 18.77
C ALA A 128 10.09 -7.40 18.99
N GLY A 129 9.29 -7.15 17.97
CA GLY A 129 7.85 -6.92 18.07
C GLY A 129 7.00 -7.98 17.37
N GLU A 130 5.74 -7.61 17.10
CA GLU A 130 4.89 -8.37 16.19
C GLU A 130 5.20 -7.95 14.74
N PRO A 131 5.60 -8.87 13.84
CA PRO A 131 5.98 -8.49 12.49
C PRO A 131 4.82 -7.86 11.73
N PHE A 132 5.12 -6.74 11.06
CA PHE A 132 4.20 -6.05 10.17
C PHE A 132 3.87 -6.92 8.95
N GLY A 133 2.60 -7.04 8.60
CA GLY A 133 2.12 -7.80 7.45
C GLY A 133 1.97 -6.96 6.18
N LEU A 134 1.81 -5.65 6.32
CA LEU A 134 1.70 -4.69 5.22
C LEU A 134 2.05 -3.30 5.77
N LEU A 135 2.65 -2.46 4.92
CA LEU A 135 2.86 -1.03 5.15
C LEU A 135 2.04 -0.24 4.13
N LEU A 136 1.13 0.62 4.58
CA LEU A 136 0.45 1.57 3.70
C LEU A 136 1.09 2.96 3.85
N MET A 137 1.63 3.53 2.77
CA MET A 137 2.09 4.91 2.70
C MET A 137 1.00 5.76 2.03
N ASP A 138 0.33 6.61 2.80
CA ASP A 138 -0.78 7.47 2.31
C ASP A 138 -0.26 8.71 1.56
N ALA A 139 0.48 8.50 0.47
CA ALA A 139 0.97 9.55 -0.40
C ALA A 139 0.92 9.15 -1.87
N GLU A 140 0.71 10.14 -2.73
CA GLU A 140 0.76 9.98 -4.19
C GLU A 140 2.19 10.15 -4.71
N PHE A 141 2.62 9.26 -5.60
CA PHE A 141 3.95 9.25 -6.21
C PHE A 141 3.88 9.37 -7.73
N ASP A 142 4.82 10.12 -8.32
CA ASP A 142 5.03 10.21 -9.76
C ASP A 142 6.43 9.69 -10.20
N ALA A 143 6.79 9.94 -11.46
CA ALA A 143 8.08 9.55 -12.04
C ALA A 143 9.21 10.55 -11.77
N GLY A 144 8.97 11.57 -10.96
CA GLY A 144 9.91 12.59 -10.56
C GLY A 144 11.09 12.01 -9.76
N PRO A 145 12.29 12.63 -9.83
CA PRO A 145 13.48 12.07 -9.19
C PRO A 145 13.36 11.87 -7.67
N GLU A 146 12.65 12.77 -6.98
CA GLU A 146 12.45 12.68 -5.53
C GLU A 146 11.47 11.56 -5.16
N ASP A 147 10.36 11.43 -5.89
CA ASP A 147 9.39 10.36 -5.68
C ASP A 147 10.00 8.99 -6.00
N VAL A 148 10.75 8.86 -7.11
CA VAL A 148 11.47 7.61 -7.43
C VAL A 148 12.49 7.26 -6.34
N LEU A 149 13.13 8.25 -5.72
CA LEU A 149 14.06 8.02 -4.62
C LEU A 149 13.33 7.53 -3.36
N ALA A 150 12.24 8.20 -2.97
CA ALA A 150 11.42 7.74 -1.86
C ALA A 150 10.86 6.32 -2.08
N LEU A 151 10.38 6.01 -3.29
CA LEU A 151 9.91 4.68 -3.66
C LEU A 151 11.00 3.61 -3.56
N ARG A 152 12.26 3.93 -3.90
CA ARG A 152 13.40 3.02 -3.68
C ARG A 152 13.62 2.72 -2.20
N GLY A 153 13.49 3.74 -1.34
CA GLY A 153 13.63 3.60 0.10
C GLY A 153 12.53 2.72 0.69
N LEU A 154 11.27 2.97 0.29
CA LEU A 154 10.12 2.14 0.65
C LEU A 154 10.30 0.68 0.21
N ALA A 155 10.72 0.46 -1.03
CA ALA A 155 10.95 -0.88 -1.57
C ALA A 155 12.03 -1.64 -0.78
N ALA A 156 13.16 -0.98 -0.47
CA ALA A 156 14.25 -1.57 0.29
C ALA A 156 13.84 -1.89 1.74
N ALA A 157 13.18 -0.95 2.42
CA ALA A 157 12.68 -1.16 3.78
C ALA A 157 11.68 -2.32 3.85
N GLY A 158 10.74 -2.38 2.89
CA GLY A 158 9.80 -3.48 2.77
C GLY A 158 10.50 -4.83 2.52
N ALA A 159 11.50 -4.86 1.64
CA ALA A 159 12.26 -6.07 1.34
C ALA A 159 13.04 -6.60 2.56
N GLY A 160 13.68 -5.71 3.32
CA GLY A 160 14.47 -6.08 4.50
C GLY A 160 13.64 -6.73 5.62
N ALA A 161 12.37 -6.32 5.77
CA ALA A 161 11.47 -6.83 6.81
C ALA A 161 10.38 -7.81 6.29
N PHE A 162 10.40 -8.14 4.99
CA PHE A 162 9.35 -8.90 4.29
C PHE A 162 7.95 -8.29 4.37
N VAL A 163 7.89 -6.97 4.38
CA VAL A 163 6.66 -6.20 4.49
C VAL A 163 6.35 -5.64 3.10
N PRO A 164 5.26 -6.09 2.43
CA PRO A 164 4.81 -5.40 1.24
C PRO A 164 4.41 -3.96 1.59
N VAL A 165 4.79 -3.02 0.74
CA VAL A 165 4.47 -1.60 0.83
C VAL A 165 3.47 -1.25 -0.25
N VAL A 166 2.36 -0.65 0.14
CA VAL A 166 1.34 -0.10 -0.74
C VAL A 166 1.41 1.42 -0.69
N ALA A 167 1.39 2.08 -1.84
CA ALA A 167 1.28 3.53 -1.94
C ALA A 167 0.39 3.93 -3.12
N HIS A 168 0.25 5.23 -3.38
CA HIS A 168 -0.65 5.74 -4.40
C HIS A 168 0.12 6.27 -5.61
N ILE A 169 -0.46 6.15 -6.80
CA ILE A 169 0.06 6.84 -7.98
C ILE A 169 -0.59 8.21 -8.10
N ALA A 170 0.18 9.22 -8.48
CA ALA A 170 -0.34 10.52 -8.87
C ALA A 170 -0.85 10.48 -10.33
N PRO A 171 -1.85 11.28 -10.74
CA PRO A 171 -2.23 11.42 -12.16
C PRO A 171 -1.05 11.79 -13.06
N MET A 172 -0.13 12.61 -12.54
CA MET A 172 1.07 13.07 -13.24
C MET A 172 2.00 11.93 -13.63
N LEU A 173 1.97 10.79 -12.92
CA LEU A 173 2.71 9.59 -13.33
C LEU A 173 2.31 9.10 -14.72
N LEU A 174 1.06 9.39 -15.12
CA LEU A 174 0.46 9.01 -16.40
C LEU A 174 0.41 10.18 -17.40
N ASP A 175 1.11 11.29 -17.12
CA ASP A 175 0.99 12.58 -17.81
C ASP A 175 -0.49 13.02 -17.92
N LEU A 176 -1.22 12.99 -16.81
CA LEU A 176 -2.59 13.48 -16.71
C LEU A 176 -2.64 14.68 -15.76
N ASP A 177 -3.44 15.69 -16.10
CA ASP A 177 -3.72 16.80 -15.17
C ASP A 177 -4.66 16.35 -14.04
N GLY A 178 -5.45 15.30 -14.29
CA GLY A 178 -6.30 14.66 -13.30
C GLY A 178 -6.82 13.29 -13.74
N TRP A 179 -7.30 12.52 -12.78
CA TRP A 179 -7.86 11.19 -13.02
C TRP A 179 -9.00 11.13 -14.05
N PRO A 180 -9.92 12.11 -14.16
CA PRO A 180 -11.00 12.08 -15.15
C PRO A 180 -10.53 11.98 -16.62
N GLU A 181 -9.26 12.27 -16.90
CA GLU A 181 -8.67 12.17 -18.25
C GLU A 181 -8.21 10.75 -18.61
N LEU A 182 -8.05 9.88 -17.60
CA LEU A 182 -7.58 8.51 -17.79
C LEU A 182 -8.34 7.75 -18.88
N PRO A 183 -9.68 7.78 -18.97
CA PRO A 183 -10.42 6.95 -19.93
C PRO A 183 -10.13 7.35 -21.39
N ALA A 184 -9.75 8.62 -21.63
CA ALA A 184 -9.38 9.10 -22.96
C ALA A 184 -7.94 8.72 -23.35
N ARG A 185 -7.09 8.37 -22.38
CA ARG A 185 -5.68 8.04 -22.60
C ARG A 185 -5.54 6.66 -23.26
N ARG A 186 -5.12 6.65 -24.53
CA ARG A 186 -4.79 5.41 -25.24
C ARG A 186 -3.47 4.84 -24.73
N ASP A 187 -3.49 3.56 -24.37
CA ASP A 187 -2.32 2.77 -23.93
C ASP A 187 -1.40 3.52 -22.94
N PRO A 188 -1.86 3.71 -21.69
CA PRO A 188 -1.09 4.44 -20.68
C PRO A 188 0.24 3.76 -20.32
N SER A 189 0.43 2.49 -20.68
CA SER A 189 1.63 1.71 -20.34
C SER A 189 2.89 2.13 -21.11
N ARG A 190 2.74 2.62 -22.36
CA ARG A 190 3.87 3.01 -23.22
C ARG A 190 4.62 4.24 -22.72
N LEU A 191 4.00 5.03 -21.85
CA LEU A 191 4.60 6.24 -21.30
C LEU A 191 5.96 5.95 -20.65
N PHE A 192 6.08 4.81 -19.98
CA PHE A 192 7.27 4.42 -19.23
C PHE A 192 8.47 4.00 -20.11
N GLU A 193 8.31 3.94 -21.43
CA GLU A 193 9.39 3.60 -22.36
C GLU A 193 10.27 4.82 -22.72
N GLY A 194 9.77 6.03 -22.49
CA GLY A 194 10.46 7.27 -22.81
C GLY A 194 11.73 7.53 -21.99
N PRO A 195 12.61 8.44 -22.45
CA PRO A 195 13.88 8.76 -21.77
C PRO A 195 13.68 9.40 -20.39
N ARG A 196 12.53 10.03 -20.13
CA ARG A 196 12.20 10.60 -18.81
C ARG A 196 12.02 9.54 -17.71
N HIS A 197 11.74 8.28 -18.10
CA HIS A 197 11.43 7.19 -17.18
C HIS A 197 12.62 6.23 -16.95
N VAL A 198 13.86 6.66 -17.19
CA VAL A 198 15.05 5.81 -16.95
C VAL A 198 15.16 5.43 -15.47
N ALA A 199 15.02 6.38 -14.55
CA ALA A 199 15.09 6.12 -13.11
C ALA A 199 13.94 5.21 -12.64
N TRP A 200 12.73 5.44 -13.16
CA TRP A 200 11.56 4.60 -12.93
C TRP A 200 11.76 3.15 -13.40
N ARG A 201 12.26 2.95 -14.63
CA ARG A 201 12.58 1.61 -15.14
C ARG A 201 13.65 0.92 -14.31
N ALA A 202 14.69 1.64 -13.92
CA ALA A 202 15.73 1.09 -13.04
C ALA A 202 15.18 0.67 -11.67
N LEU A 203 14.22 1.40 -11.11
CA LEU A 203 13.49 0.96 -9.91
C LEU A 203 12.70 -0.33 -10.19
N ARG A 204 11.96 -0.40 -11.30
CA ARG A 204 11.21 -1.61 -11.69
C ARG A 204 12.08 -2.84 -11.92
N ASP A 205 13.31 -2.66 -12.38
CA ASP A 205 14.26 -3.75 -12.61
C ASP A 205 14.93 -4.24 -11.31
N SER A 206 14.81 -3.51 -10.19
CA SER A 206 15.33 -3.93 -8.87
C SER A 206 14.46 -5.02 -8.25
N GLU A 207 15.07 -5.99 -7.55
CA GLU A 207 14.37 -7.08 -6.88
C GLU A 207 13.51 -6.58 -5.70
N GLU A 208 13.97 -5.53 -5.01
CA GLU A 208 13.28 -4.91 -3.88
C GLU A 208 11.93 -4.32 -4.28
N ALA A 209 11.79 -3.86 -5.53
CA ALA A 209 10.52 -3.33 -6.06
C ALA A 209 9.39 -4.38 -6.06
N ARG A 210 9.69 -5.67 -5.81
CA ARG A 210 8.69 -6.71 -5.60
C ARG A 210 7.83 -6.44 -4.38
N PHE A 211 8.39 -5.77 -3.38
CA PHE A 211 7.66 -5.40 -2.18
C PHE A 211 6.83 -4.14 -2.37
N LEU A 212 7.02 -3.38 -3.44
CA LEU A 212 6.33 -2.11 -3.66
C LEU A 212 5.14 -2.28 -4.61
N CYS A 213 3.97 -1.84 -4.21
CA CYS A 213 2.74 -1.87 -4.99
C CYS A 213 2.11 -0.47 -5.03
N LEU A 214 1.78 0.02 -6.21
CA LEU A 214 1.24 1.37 -6.39
C LEU A 214 -0.17 1.30 -6.98
N ALA A 215 -1.11 2.05 -6.40
CA ALA A 215 -2.53 1.96 -6.75
C ALA A 215 -3.19 3.32 -7.02
N GLY A 216 -4.07 3.36 -8.01
CA GLY A 216 -4.95 4.49 -8.33
C GLY A 216 -6.17 4.00 -9.14
N PRO A 217 -7.11 4.85 -9.55
CA PRO A 217 -7.33 6.23 -9.09
C PRO A 217 -7.69 6.30 -7.60
N ARG A 218 -7.92 7.52 -7.09
CA ARG A 218 -8.47 7.72 -5.75
C ARG A 218 -9.94 7.27 -5.68
N VAL A 219 -10.38 6.88 -4.48
CA VAL A 219 -11.77 6.59 -4.14
C VAL A 219 -12.33 7.66 -3.21
N LEU A 220 -13.64 7.81 -3.19
CA LEU A 220 -14.29 8.81 -2.35
C LEU A 220 -14.35 8.31 -0.90
N ALA A 221 -13.71 9.02 0.03
CA ALA A 221 -13.85 8.79 1.47
C ALA A 221 -15.08 9.51 2.05
N ARG A 222 -15.44 10.66 1.47
CA ARG A 222 -16.70 11.36 1.76
C ARG A 222 -17.09 12.31 0.61
N GLY A 223 -18.37 12.27 0.24
CA GLY A 223 -19.01 13.27 -0.63
C GLY A 223 -19.86 14.30 0.14
N GLY A 224 -20.79 14.95 -0.57
CA GLY A 224 -21.75 15.89 0.01
C GLY A 224 -21.40 17.36 -0.27
N GLN A 225 -21.82 18.26 0.64
CA GLN A 225 -21.56 19.69 0.52
C GLN A 225 -20.06 19.99 0.72
N GLY A 226 -19.46 20.73 -0.21
CA GLY A 226 -18.02 21.11 -0.19
C GLY A 226 -17.13 20.25 -1.09
N ALA A 227 -15.82 20.40 -0.96
CA ALA A 227 -14.84 19.68 -1.74
C ALA A 227 -14.89 18.16 -1.43
N PRO A 228 -14.85 17.28 -2.44
CA PRO A 228 -14.83 15.84 -2.21
C PRO A 228 -13.58 15.42 -1.42
N ARG A 229 -13.72 14.44 -0.51
CA ARG A 229 -12.60 13.86 0.24
C ARG A 229 -12.11 12.62 -0.49
N TRP A 230 -11.16 12.80 -1.38
CA TRP A 230 -10.55 11.70 -2.13
C TRP A 230 -9.42 11.08 -1.33
N THR A 231 -9.35 9.75 -1.34
CA THR A 231 -8.32 8.97 -0.66
C THR A 231 -7.66 8.01 -1.65
N GLY A 232 -6.39 7.71 -1.46
CA GLY A 232 -5.64 6.92 -2.42
C GLY A 232 -6.15 5.48 -2.57
N GLY A 233 -5.99 4.90 -3.76
CA GLY A 233 -6.47 3.54 -4.05
C GLY A 233 -5.80 2.44 -3.22
N GLY A 234 -4.67 2.75 -2.58
CA GLY A 234 -3.99 1.82 -1.67
C GLY A 234 -4.78 1.52 -0.39
N TRP A 235 -5.68 2.42 0.04
CA TRP A 235 -6.61 2.14 1.13
C TRP A 235 -7.57 1.00 0.80
N VAL A 236 -7.96 0.86 -0.47
CA VAL A 236 -8.77 -0.27 -0.94
C VAL A 236 -7.97 -1.57 -0.86
N LEU A 237 -6.70 -1.57 -1.29
CA LEU A 237 -5.82 -2.74 -1.16
C LEU A 237 -5.64 -3.16 0.31
N ALA A 238 -5.42 -2.19 1.21
CA ALA A 238 -5.31 -2.46 2.64
C ALA A 238 -6.61 -3.03 3.21
N ALA A 239 -7.77 -2.46 2.88
CA ALA A 239 -9.07 -2.97 3.30
C ALA A 239 -9.35 -4.39 2.76
N ARG A 240 -8.98 -4.68 1.51
CA ARG A 240 -9.08 -6.03 0.94
C ARG A 240 -8.13 -7.01 1.63
N ALA A 241 -6.90 -6.60 1.96
CA ALA A 241 -5.94 -7.43 2.69
C ALA A 241 -6.43 -7.78 4.11
N VAL A 242 -6.98 -6.79 4.82
CA VAL A 242 -7.65 -6.99 6.12
C VAL A 242 -8.81 -7.96 5.96
N ALA A 243 -9.75 -7.69 5.04
CA ALA A 243 -10.91 -8.56 4.80
C ALA A 243 -10.51 -10.00 4.42
N ALA A 244 -9.46 -10.18 3.62
CA ALA A 244 -8.93 -11.51 3.28
C ALA A 244 -8.36 -12.21 4.52
N PHE A 245 -7.62 -11.49 5.36
CA PHE A 245 -7.10 -12.04 6.61
C PHE A 245 -8.21 -12.42 7.59
N HIS A 246 -9.29 -11.63 7.70
CA HIS A 246 -10.47 -12.00 8.49
C HIS A 246 -11.14 -13.28 7.98
N ARG A 247 -11.32 -13.38 6.66
CA ARG A 247 -12.03 -14.49 6.04
C ARG A 247 -11.23 -15.80 6.06
N ASP A 248 -9.95 -15.73 5.70
CA ASP A 248 -9.14 -16.91 5.39
C ASP A 248 -8.03 -17.15 6.42
N GLY A 249 -7.75 -16.19 7.30
CA GLY A 249 -6.51 -16.16 8.09
C GLY A 249 -5.27 -15.78 7.28
N TRP A 250 -5.44 -15.41 6.00
CA TRP A 250 -4.37 -15.09 5.04
C TRP A 250 -4.76 -13.91 4.15
N ALA A 251 -3.83 -12.98 3.96
CA ALA A 251 -4.07 -11.75 3.20
C ALA A 251 -3.87 -11.90 1.68
N ALA A 252 -4.01 -13.10 1.10
CA ALA A 252 -3.75 -13.31 -0.34
C ALA A 252 -4.99 -13.08 -1.22
N GLY A 253 -6.19 -13.33 -0.71
CA GLY A 253 -7.46 -13.19 -1.44
C GLY A 253 -7.93 -11.74 -1.60
N ILE A 254 -7.16 -10.90 -2.31
CA ILE A 254 -7.37 -9.44 -2.38
C ILE A 254 -7.67 -8.90 -3.79
N GLU A 255 -7.69 -9.78 -4.79
CA GLU A 255 -7.89 -9.40 -6.19
C GLU A 255 -8.99 -10.26 -6.86
N GLY A 256 -9.40 -9.84 -8.06
CA GLY A 256 -10.46 -10.48 -8.82
C GLY A 256 -11.85 -9.95 -8.51
N ARG A 257 -12.87 -10.48 -9.20
CA ARG A 257 -14.23 -9.93 -9.16
C ARG A 257 -14.95 -10.16 -7.83
N GLU A 258 -14.65 -11.26 -7.16
CA GLU A 258 -15.29 -11.63 -5.90
C GLU A 258 -14.55 -10.99 -4.73
N HIS A 259 -13.36 -11.48 -4.41
CA HIS A 259 -12.62 -11.03 -3.23
C HIS A 259 -11.91 -9.67 -3.40
N GLY A 260 -11.65 -9.23 -4.63
CA GLY A 260 -11.02 -7.93 -4.91
C GLY A 260 -11.99 -6.75 -4.94
N THR A 261 -13.31 -6.97 -4.82
CA THR A 261 -14.30 -5.88 -4.84
C THR A 261 -14.52 -5.33 -3.43
N GLU A 262 -14.23 -4.05 -3.24
CA GLU A 262 -14.54 -3.26 -2.06
C GLU A 262 -15.98 -2.72 -2.13
N PRO A 263 -16.88 -3.11 -1.20
CA PRO A 263 -18.26 -2.69 -1.20
C PRO A 263 -18.52 -1.47 -0.31
N GLY A 264 -19.59 -0.71 -0.53
CA GLY A 264 -20.04 0.34 0.41
C GLY A 264 -19.14 1.58 0.43
N LEU A 265 -18.44 1.86 -0.66
CA LEU A 265 -17.76 3.14 -0.87
C LEU A 265 -18.79 4.25 -1.06
N PRO A 266 -18.55 5.47 -0.53
CA PRO A 266 -19.35 6.64 -0.85
C PRO A 266 -19.45 6.89 -2.37
N PRO A 267 -20.65 7.13 -2.90
CA PRO A 267 -20.82 7.38 -4.33
C PRO A 267 -20.39 8.81 -4.73
N ALA A 268 -19.67 8.93 -5.84
CA ALA A 268 -19.32 10.18 -6.52
C ALA A 268 -20.10 10.28 -7.85
N GLY A 269 -21.43 10.36 -7.77
CA GLY A 269 -22.29 10.23 -8.95
C GLY A 269 -22.53 8.76 -9.29
N SER A 270 -22.12 8.31 -10.49
CA SER A 270 -22.34 6.94 -10.96
C SER A 270 -21.24 5.94 -10.56
N ILE A 271 -20.12 6.43 -10.05
CA ILE A 271 -18.94 5.64 -9.64
C ILE A 271 -18.37 6.20 -8.33
N PRO A 272 -17.63 5.40 -7.52
CA PRO A 272 -16.99 5.87 -6.30
C PRO A 272 -15.53 6.32 -6.51
N THR A 273 -14.98 6.20 -7.72
CA THR A 273 -13.60 6.56 -8.10
C THR A 273 -13.57 7.89 -8.85
N GLU A 274 -12.42 8.55 -8.90
CA GLU A 274 -12.26 9.78 -9.72
C GLU A 274 -12.29 9.52 -11.24
N ALA A 275 -12.15 8.27 -11.65
CA ALA A 275 -12.16 7.86 -13.05
C ALA A 275 -12.81 6.49 -13.21
N ASP A 276 -13.42 6.27 -14.38
CA ASP A 276 -13.85 4.95 -14.83
C ASP A 276 -12.95 4.50 -15.98
N PRO A 277 -11.94 3.65 -15.73
CA PRO A 277 -11.01 3.21 -16.76
C PRO A 277 -11.72 2.58 -17.96
N ALA A 278 -11.24 2.89 -19.16
CA ALA A 278 -11.67 2.21 -20.37
C ALA A 278 -11.23 0.74 -20.38
N ASP A 279 -11.96 -0.10 -21.12
CA ASP A 279 -11.68 -1.53 -21.24
C ASP A 279 -10.21 -1.81 -21.59
N GLY A 280 -9.58 -2.69 -20.81
CA GLY A 280 -8.18 -3.12 -21.01
C GLY A 280 -7.13 -2.18 -20.44
N GLN A 281 -7.49 -0.98 -19.96
CA GLN A 281 -6.53 -0.10 -19.29
C GLN A 281 -5.99 -0.71 -17.98
N GLU A 282 -6.77 -1.56 -17.31
CA GLU A 282 -6.31 -2.26 -16.11
C GLU A 282 -5.19 -3.25 -16.45
N ILE A 283 -5.31 -3.99 -17.56
CA ILE A 283 -4.29 -4.93 -18.02
C ILE A 283 -3.03 -4.18 -18.47
N ALA A 284 -3.21 -3.07 -19.20
CA ALA A 284 -2.11 -2.25 -19.68
C ALA A 284 -1.28 -1.69 -18.52
N LEU A 285 -1.94 -1.08 -17.53
CA LEU A 285 -1.27 -0.56 -16.34
C LEU A 285 -0.71 -1.68 -15.45
N ALA A 286 -1.38 -2.83 -15.37
CA ALA A 286 -0.86 -3.95 -14.63
C ALA A 286 0.47 -4.48 -15.22
N THR A 287 0.61 -4.47 -16.55
CA THR A 287 1.87 -4.78 -17.24
C THR A 287 2.98 -3.76 -16.93
N ALA A 288 2.58 -2.52 -16.60
CA ALA A 288 3.48 -1.48 -16.12
C ALA A 288 3.80 -1.57 -14.61
N GLY A 289 3.27 -2.57 -13.89
CA GLY A 289 3.47 -2.73 -12.45
C GLY A 289 2.57 -1.84 -11.58
N LEU A 290 1.46 -1.36 -12.14
CA LEU A 290 0.53 -0.43 -11.49
C LEU A 290 -0.85 -1.09 -11.30
N THR A 291 -1.41 -0.93 -10.10
CA THR A 291 -2.76 -1.40 -9.78
C THR A 291 -3.78 -0.33 -10.14
N LEU A 292 -4.78 -0.71 -10.93
CA LEU A 292 -5.89 0.16 -11.30
C LEU A 292 -7.20 -0.31 -10.65
N LEU A 293 -7.83 0.57 -9.88
CA LEU A 293 -9.17 0.36 -9.33
C LEU A 293 -10.20 0.53 -10.44
N VAL A 294 -11.11 -0.44 -10.56
CA VAL A 294 -12.16 -0.42 -11.57
C VAL A 294 -13.52 -0.32 -10.87
N PRO A 295 -14.31 0.74 -11.10
CA PRO A 295 -15.61 0.88 -10.45
C PRO A 295 -16.58 -0.24 -10.85
N ARG A 296 -17.49 -0.58 -9.93
CA ARG A 296 -18.46 -1.68 -10.04
C ARG A 296 -19.85 -1.23 -9.59
N GLY A 297 -20.33 -0.16 -10.22
CA GLY A 297 -21.52 0.58 -9.81
C GLY A 297 -21.14 1.79 -8.94
N PRO A 298 -22.13 2.43 -8.30
CA PRO A 298 -21.94 3.71 -7.62
C PRO A 298 -21.17 3.61 -6.32
N ASP A 299 -21.16 2.45 -5.67
CA ASP A 299 -20.70 2.27 -4.28
C ASP A 299 -19.63 1.18 -4.14
N ARG A 300 -19.03 0.73 -5.26
CA ARG A 300 -18.02 -0.34 -5.23
C ARG A 300 -16.89 -0.11 -6.21
N ALA A 301 -15.69 -0.55 -5.83
CA ALA A 301 -14.52 -0.56 -6.71
C ALA A 301 -13.79 -1.89 -6.56
N ALA A 302 -13.23 -2.40 -7.66
CA ALA A 302 -12.55 -3.69 -7.69
C ALA A 302 -11.08 -3.55 -8.01
N VAL A 303 -10.26 -4.26 -7.23
CA VAL A 303 -8.88 -4.62 -7.55
C VAL A 303 -8.94 -5.88 -8.40
N LEU A 304 -8.82 -5.75 -9.73
CA LEU A 304 -8.83 -6.94 -10.60
C LEU A 304 -7.47 -7.61 -10.66
N LEU A 305 -6.40 -6.80 -10.66
CA LEU A 305 -5.01 -7.23 -10.71
C LEU A 305 -4.22 -6.36 -9.72
N ALA A 306 -3.44 -6.98 -8.84
CA ALA A 306 -2.57 -6.28 -7.91
C ALA A 306 -1.09 -6.63 -8.16
N PRO A 307 -0.46 -6.12 -9.23
CA PRO A 307 0.98 -6.31 -9.45
C PRO A 307 1.81 -5.47 -8.48
N SER A 308 3.00 -5.96 -8.18
CA SER A 308 4.10 -5.14 -7.67
C SER A 308 4.74 -4.34 -8.80
N LEU A 309 5.53 -3.35 -8.43
CA LEU A 309 6.25 -2.50 -9.37
C LEU A 309 7.36 -3.27 -10.11
N HIS A 310 7.89 -4.33 -9.50
CA HIS A 310 8.95 -5.15 -10.09
C HIS A 310 8.53 -5.80 -11.40
N LYS A 311 9.42 -5.68 -12.38
CA LYS A 311 9.25 -6.27 -13.70
C LYS A 311 9.65 -7.75 -13.66
N ALA A 312 8.68 -8.63 -13.86
CA ALA A 312 8.93 -10.07 -13.88
C ALA A 312 10.04 -10.45 -14.89
N PRO A 313 11.04 -11.24 -14.47
CA PRO A 313 12.04 -11.78 -15.37
C PRO A 313 11.42 -12.76 -16.37
N ARG A 314 12.02 -12.84 -17.56
CA ARG A 314 11.64 -13.79 -18.61
C ARG A 314 12.68 -14.87 -18.74
N PHE A 315 12.22 -16.11 -18.89
CA PHE A 315 13.06 -17.30 -19.02
C PHE A 315 12.78 -18.02 -20.32
N HIS A 316 13.71 -18.84 -20.78
CA HIS A 316 13.49 -19.71 -21.94
C HIS A 316 12.38 -20.74 -21.70
N ALA A 317 12.26 -21.24 -20.46
CA ALA A 317 11.18 -22.14 -20.09
C ALA A 317 9.87 -21.36 -19.87
N PRO A 318 8.79 -21.67 -20.61
CA PRO A 318 7.51 -20.98 -20.46
C PRO A 318 6.93 -21.08 -19.05
N ALA A 319 7.06 -22.25 -18.41
CA ALA A 319 6.62 -22.47 -17.04
C ALA A 319 7.31 -21.52 -16.06
N ALA A 320 8.65 -21.39 -16.13
CA ALA A 320 9.42 -20.48 -15.28
C ALA A 320 9.06 -19.00 -15.49
N THR A 321 8.68 -18.61 -16.71
CA THR A 321 8.20 -17.24 -16.99
C THR A 321 6.83 -16.98 -16.40
N ALA A 322 5.90 -17.93 -16.51
CA ALA A 322 4.58 -17.82 -15.89
C ALA A 322 4.69 -17.73 -14.35
N ASP A 323 5.56 -18.56 -13.79
CA ASP A 323 5.93 -18.60 -12.38
C ASP A 323 6.47 -17.26 -11.87
N ALA A 324 7.42 -16.67 -12.60
CA ALA A 324 7.95 -15.35 -12.26
C ALA A 324 6.90 -14.24 -12.36
N ALA A 325 5.97 -14.33 -13.32
CA ALA A 325 4.87 -13.37 -13.42
C ALA A 325 3.91 -13.44 -12.22
N LEU A 326 3.74 -14.61 -11.60
CA LEU A 326 2.96 -14.75 -10.36
C LEU A 326 3.70 -14.21 -9.13
N ALA A 327 5.03 -14.37 -9.10
CA ALA A 327 5.88 -13.93 -8.00
C ALA A 327 5.94 -12.41 -7.79
N VAL A 328 5.60 -11.66 -8.83
CA VAL A 328 5.59 -10.19 -8.81
C VAL A 328 4.22 -9.59 -8.49
N ARG A 329 3.33 -10.35 -7.84
CA ARG A 329 1.99 -9.89 -7.47
C ARG A 329 1.86 -9.71 -5.97
N LEU A 330 1.18 -8.66 -5.53
CA LEU A 330 0.96 -8.37 -4.12
C LEU A 330 0.37 -9.54 -3.32
N PRO A 331 -0.65 -10.29 -3.80
CA PRO A 331 -1.12 -11.51 -3.14
C PRO A 331 0.00 -12.51 -2.80
N TRP A 332 0.95 -12.68 -3.71
CA TRP A 332 2.07 -13.59 -3.53
C TRP A 332 3.03 -13.08 -2.46
N VAL A 333 3.35 -11.78 -2.49
CA VAL A 333 4.28 -11.14 -1.56
C VAL A 333 3.69 -11.11 -0.15
N LEU A 334 2.39 -10.83 0.00
CA LEU A 334 1.65 -10.90 1.27
C LEU A 334 1.71 -12.31 1.87
N GLY A 335 1.39 -13.34 1.06
CA GLY A 335 1.41 -14.73 1.52
C GLY A 335 2.82 -15.20 1.89
N THR A 336 3.78 -14.97 1.01
CA THR A 336 5.16 -15.41 1.20
C THR A 336 5.86 -14.67 2.34
N GLY A 337 5.71 -13.34 2.40
CA GLY A 337 6.31 -12.51 3.43
C GLY A 337 5.89 -12.96 4.83
N ARG A 338 4.60 -13.26 5.02
CA ARG A 338 4.11 -13.73 6.33
C ARG A 338 4.69 -15.08 6.75
N ILE A 339 4.85 -16.00 5.80
CA ILE A 339 5.46 -17.30 6.05
C ILE A 339 6.95 -17.14 6.37
N LEU A 340 7.67 -16.28 5.66
CA LEU A 340 9.09 -16.01 5.90
C LEU A 340 9.33 -15.39 7.27
N GLN A 341 8.53 -14.40 7.67
CA GLN A 341 8.60 -13.82 9.03
C GLN A 341 8.39 -14.90 10.10
N ALA A 342 7.40 -15.78 9.91
CA ALA A 342 7.13 -16.87 10.84
C ALA A 342 8.26 -17.91 10.90
N LEU A 343 8.83 -18.27 9.74
CA LEU A 343 9.99 -19.16 9.67
C LEU A 343 11.22 -18.55 10.34
N ALA A 344 11.45 -17.24 10.18
CA ALA A 344 12.57 -16.54 10.80
C ALA A 344 12.45 -16.58 12.33
N LEU A 345 11.31 -16.17 12.88
CA LEU A 345 11.06 -16.19 14.33
C LEU A 345 11.13 -17.62 14.90
N ARG A 346 10.52 -18.59 14.22
CA ARG A 346 10.50 -19.98 14.68
C ARG A 346 11.86 -20.64 14.55
N GLY A 347 12.61 -20.33 13.49
CA GLY A 347 13.96 -20.82 13.24
C GLY A 347 14.92 -20.33 14.31
N ALA A 348 14.88 -19.03 14.61
CA ALA A 348 15.62 -18.44 15.72
C ALA A 348 15.25 -19.13 17.04
N HIS A 349 13.95 -19.27 17.37
CA HIS A 349 13.52 -19.95 18.59
C HIS A 349 14.08 -21.37 18.71
N GLU A 350 13.96 -22.20 17.66
CA GLU A 350 14.42 -23.59 17.69
C GLU A 350 15.95 -23.72 17.81
N LEU A 351 16.71 -22.80 17.19
CA LEU A 351 18.18 -22.76 17.35
C LEU A 351 18.55 -22.40 18.80
N HIS A 352 17.87 -21.43 19.40
CA HIS A 352 18.08 -21.03 20.81
C HIS A 352 17.78 -22.15 21.80
N ARG A 353 16.89 -23.11 21.48
CA ARG A 353 16.63 -24.29 22.32
C ARG A 353 17.81 -25.27 22.40
N GLY A 354 18.83 -25.12 21.54
CA GLY A 354 20.06 -25.91 21.61
C GLY A 354 19.99 -27.32 21.00
N HIS A 355 18.94 -27.65 20.24
CA HIS A 355 18.81 -28.98 19.59
C HIS A 355 19.58 -29.10 18.25
N GLY A 356 20.29 -28.05 17.84
CA GLY A 356 21.05 -27.98 16.59
C GLY A 356 20.21 -27.73 15.33
N ALA A 357 20.87 -27.29 14.25
CA ALA A 357 20.22 -26.86 13.01
C ALA A 357 19.37 -27.95 12.34
N ALA A 358 19.76 -29.23 12.44
CA ALA A 358 18.99 -30.32 11.85
C ALA A 358 17.64 -30.54 12.56
N ALA A 359 17.60 -30.40 13.89
CA ALA A 359 16.36 -30.51 14.65
C ALA A 359 15.46 -29.30 14.40
N ALA A 360 16.04 -28.10 14.37
CA ALA A 360 15.33 -26.87 14.01
C ALA A 360 14.71 -26.96 12.61
N ALA A 361 15.48 -27.42 11.60
CA ALA A 361 14.97 -27.63 10.25
C ALA A 361 13.82 -28.65 10.22
N ARG A 362 13.90 -29.77 10.95
CA ARG A 362 12.77 -30.71 11.07
C ARG A 362 11.53 -30.05 11.66
N ALA A 363 11.68 -29.30 12.75
CA ALA A 363 10.57 -28.60 13.38
C ALA A 363 9.92 -27.58 12.44
N LEU A 364 10.71 -26.82 11.68
CA LEU A 364 10.22 -25.89 10.66
C LEU A 364 9.44 -26.61 9.55
N ASN A 365 9.98 -27.72 9.03
CA ASN A 365 9.29 -28.50 7.99
C ASN A 365 7.98 -29.11 8.52
N THR A 366 7.94 -29.66 9.74
CA THR A 366 6.70 -30.15 10.35
C THR A 366 5.64 -29.05 10.44
N TRP A 367 6.04 -27.82 10.78
CA TRP A 367 5.13 -26.69 10.82
C TRP A 367 4.65 -26.28 9.41
N LEU A 368 5.55 -26.23 8.42
CA LEU A 368 5.19 -25.96 7.02
C LEU A 368 4.21 -26.99 6.48
N GLN A 369 4.34 -28.26 6.83
CA GLN A 369 3.38 -29.30 6.44
C GLN A 369 1.99 -29.03 7.01
N GLY A 370 1.87 -28.43 8.20
CA GLY A 370 0.59 -27.98 8.76
C GLY A 370 -0.07 -26.84 7.97
N LEU A 371 0.70 -26.12 7.14
CA LEU A 371 0.19 -25.11 6.21
C LEU A 371 -0.09 -25.67 4.81
N CYS A 372 0.32 -26.91 4.54
CA CYS A 372 0.06 -27.60 3.29
C CYS A 372 -1.24 -28.41 3.45
N GLY A 373 -2.29 -28.07 2.69
CA GLY A 373 -3.60 -28.71 2.80
C GLY A 373 -4.57 -28.25 1.71
N GLU A 374 -5.79 -28.81 1.66
CA GLU A 374 -6.79 -28.44 0.65
C GLU A 374 -7.16 -26.95 0.74
N ASP A 375 -7.22 -26.39 1.96
CA ASP A 375 -7.48 -24.97 2.22
C ASP A 375 -6.25 -24.20 2.73
N GLY A 376 -5.07 -24.83 2.71
CA GLY A 376 -3.83 -24.22 3.18
C GLY A 376 -3.30 -23.11 2.25
N PRO A 377 -2.52 -22.14 2.78
CA PRO A 377 -1.89 -21.09 1.97
C PRO A 377 -0.73 -21.62 1.11
N LEU A 378 -0.20 -22.81 1.42
CA LEU A 378 0.91 -23.42 0.73
C LEU A 378 0.43 -24.64 -0.04
N ALA A 379 0.84 -24.74 -1.30
CA ALA A 379 0.81 -26.00 -2.04
C ALA A 379 1.96 -26.90 -1.57
N GLU A 380 3.17 -26.34 -1.42
CA GLU A 380 4.36 -27.03 -0.93
C GLU A 380 5.28 -26.05 -0.20
N GLY A 381 6.04 -26.54 0.77
CA GLY A 381 7.00 -25.74 1.51
C GLY A 381 8.10 -26.61 2.12
N THR A 382 9.35 -26.18 1.99
CA THR A 382 10.49 -26.77 2.69
C THR A 382 11.41 -25.70 3.25
N ALA A 383 12.10 -26.00 4.36
CA ALA A 383 13.08 -25.11 4.97
C ALA A 383 14.35 -25.87 5.38
N GLU A 384 15.50 -25.25 5.16
CA GLU A 384 16.83 -25.74 5.52
C GLU A 384 17.56 -24.67 6.33
N LEU A 385 18.49 -25.10 7.19
CA LEU A 385 19.33 -24.22 8.01
C LEU A 385 20.83 -24.45 7.73
N PRO A 386 21.32 -24.22 6.49
CA PRO A 386 22.72 -24.38 6.19
C PRO A 386 23.59 -23.42 7.01
N GLU A 387 24.78 -23.88 7.37
CA GLU A 387 25.79 -23.04 8.02
C GLU A 387 26.35 -22.02 7.01
N ALA A 388 26.51 -20.78 7.46
CA ALA A 388 27.03 -19.69 6.65
C ALA A 388 28.51 -19.96 6.32
N LYS A 389 28.85 -19.87 5.03
CA LYS A 389 30.20 -20.15 4.56
C LYS A 389 31.20 -19.18 5.23
N GLY A 390 32.18 -19.72 5.95
CA GLY A 390 33.22 -18.94 6.62
C GLY A 390 32.84 -18.44 8.03
N HIS A 391 31.64 -18.73 8.51
CA HIS A 391 31.16 -18.30 9.83
C HIS A 391 30.60 -19.49 10.63
N PRO A 392 31.46 -20.25 11.33
CA PRO A 392 31.01 -21.42 12.05
C PRO A 392 29.96 -21.11 13.13
N GLY A 393 28.90 -21.91 13.18
CA GLY A 393 27.79 -21.75 14.11
C GLY A 393 26.75 -20.68 13.72
N VAL A 394 26.98 -19.95 12.61
CA VAL A 394 25.98 -19.03 12.03
C VAL A 394 25.17 -19.80 11.00
N HIS A 395 23.84 -19.78 11.10
CA HIS A 395 22.96 -20.50 10.19
C HIS A 395 22.10 -19.54 9.37
N LEU A 396 21.95 -19.86 8.08
CA LEU A 396 21.05 -19.18 7.17
C LEU A 396 19.73 -19.95 7.11
N LEU A 397 18.59 -19.28 7.11
CA LEU A 397 17.30 -19.87 6.77
C LEU A 397 17.13 -19.88 5.26
N ALA A 398 17.16 -21.06 4.65
CA ALA A 398 16.87 -21.27 3.24
C ALA A 398 15.49 -21.93 3.09
N ALA A 399 14.48 -21.18 2.64
CA ALA A 399 13.12 -21.69 2.44
C ALA A 399 12.78 -21.82 0.95
N LYS A 400 12.13 -22.92 0.56
CA LYS A 400 11.51 -23.11 -0.76
C LYS A 400 10.01 -23.17 -0.59
N LEU A 401 9.29 -22.15 -1.06
CA LEU A 401 7.86 -22.00 -0.82
C LEU A 401 7.08 -21.96 -2.14
N ARG A 402 5.96 -22.69 -2.19
CA ARG A 402 4.98 -22.65 -3.28
C ARG A 402 3.63 -22.19 -2.71
N VAL A 403 3.38 -20.90 -2.77
CA VAL A 403 2.14 -20.28 -2.25
C VAL A 403 0.98 -20.56 -3.19
N ARG A 404 -0.20 -20.83 -2.64
CA ARG A 404 -1.45 -20.91 -3.38
C ARG A 404 -2.05 -19.51 -3.52
N LEU A 405 -2.25 -19.07 -4.75
CA LEU A 405 -2.89 -17.80 -5.04
C LEU A 405 -4.41 -17.97 -5.15
N PRO A 406 -5.18 -16.86 -5.05
CA PRO A 406 -6.63 -16.90 -5.25
C PRO A 406 -6.96 -17.55 -6.60
N GLN A 407 -8.04 -18.35 -6.66
CA GLN A 407 -8.44 -19.21 -7.79
C GLN A 407 -7.64 -20.54 -7.90
N GLY A 408 -6.87 -20.91 -6.88
CA GLY A 408 -6.23 -22.23 -6.80
C GLY A 408 -4.98 -22.39 -7.65
N THR A 409 -4.47 -21.29 -8.23
CA THR A 409 -3.21 -21.33 -8.99
C THR A 409 -2.04 -21.47 -8.03
N ALA A 410 -1.29 -22.56 -8.16
CA ALA A 410 -0.01 -22.68 -7.47
C ALA A 410 0.99 -21.68 -8.08
N SER A 411 1.65 -20.88 -7.25
CA SER A 411 2.76 -20.03 -7.68
C SER A 411 4.04 -20.84 -7.89
N ALA A 412 5.13 -20.20 -8.33
CA ALA A 412 6.43 -20.86 -8.43
C ALA A 412 7.01 -21.22 -7.06
N THR A 413 7.87 -22.23 -7.03
CA THR A 413 8.75 -22.47 -5.89
C THR A 413 9.86 -21.42 -5.82
N HIS A 414 9.85 -20.59 -4.77
CA HIS A 414 10.87 -19.57 -4.56
C HIS A 414 11.81 -19.95 -3.44
N ARG A 415 13.12 -19.85 -3.71
CA ARG A 415 14.16 -20.00 -2.69
C ARG A 415 14.48 -18.63 -2.09
N VAL A 416 14.26 -18.48 -0.79
CA VAL A 416 14.67 -17.29 -0.05
C VAL A 416 15.73 -17.71 0.96
N MET A 417 16.81 -16.94 1.06
CA MET A 417 17.84 -17.12 2.06
C MET A 417 17.83 -15.94 3.02
N LEU A 418 17.94 -16.25 4.30
CA LEU A 418 17.85 -15.29 5.37
C LEU A 418 18.94 -15.49 6.39
N ASN A 419 19.53 -14.41 6.88
CA ASN A 419 20.27 -14.46 8.11
C ASN A 419 19.26 -14.54 9.25
N LEU A 420 19.34 -15.59 10.06
CA LEU A 420 18.58 -15.61 11.31
C LEU A 420 19.29 -14.69 12.32
N PRO A 421 18.54 -13.90 13.10
CA PRO A 421 19.10 -13.07 14.16
C PRO A 421 19.74 -13.90 15.28
#